data_AF-A0ABD5AZD9-F1
#
_entry.id   AF-A0ABD5AZD9-F1
#
_cell.length_a   1.000
_cell.length_b   1.000
_cell.length_c   1.000
_cell.angle_alpha   90.00
_cell.angle_beta   90.00
_cell.angle_gamma   90.00
#
_symmetry.space_group_name_H-M   'P 1'
#
loop_
_entity.id
_entity.type
_entity.pdbx_description
1 polymer ?
#
loop_
_entity_poly.entity_id
_entity_poly.type
_entity_poly.pdbx_seq_one_letter_code
_entity_poly.pdbx_strand_id
1 'polypeptide(L)'
;LTATPIPRTLHMSMLGVRDLSVIETPPENRFPVQTYVLEQNTNFIKEALERELSRDGQVFYLYNKVQSIYEKREQLQMLMPDANIAVAHGQ
;
A
#
# COMPACT_ATOMS: atom_id res chain seq x y z
N LEU A 1 15.34 14.55 0.72
CA LEU A 1 15.16 13.15 1.16
C LEU A 1 14.12 12.53 0.24
N THR A 2 14.45 11.45 -0.47
CA THR A 2 13.49 10.71 -1.33
C THR A 2 13.45 9.26 -0.88
N ALA A 3 12.25 8.69 -0.77
CA ALA A 3 12.06 7.28 -0.39
C ALA A 3 12.22 6.31 -1.57
N THR A 4 12.09 6.82 -2.80
CA THR A 4 12.35 6.09 -4.04
C THR A 4 13.47 6.79 -4.80
N PRO A 5 14.59 6.11 -5.09
CA PRO A 5 15.62 6.70 -5.94
C PRO A 5 15.05 6.86 -7.36
N ILE A 6 15.19 8.07 -7.91
CA ILE A 6 14.72 8.49 -9.23
C ILE A 6 15.36 7.57 -10.32
N PRO A 7 14.65 7.24 -11.42
CA PRO A 7 15.12 6.32 -12.46
C PRO A 7 16.58 6.52 -12.92
N ARG A 8 17.26 5.38 -13.18
CA ARG A 8 18.72 5.27 -13.41
C ARG A 8 19.32 6.23 -14.45
N THR A 9 18.54 6.72 -15.41
CA THR A 9 18.99 7.68 -16.43
C THR A 9 19.25 9.07 -15.86
N LEU A 10 18.42 9.54 -14.92
CA LEU A 10 18.62 10.81 -14.20
C LEU A 10 19.69 10.67 -13.11
N HIS A 11 19.80 9.51 -12.45
CA HIS A 11 20.86 9.22 -11.50
C HIS A 11 22.26 9.39 -12.13
N MET A 12 22.46 8.90 -13.36
CA MET A 12 23.73 9.05 -14.09
C MET A 12 24.06 10.50 -14.47
N SER A 13 23.04 11.34 -14.73
CA SER A 13 23.27 12.77 -15.00
C SER A 13 23.61 13.59 -13.75
N MET A 14 23.19 13.15 -12.55
CA MET A 14 23.41 13.85 -11.29
C MET A 14 24.69 13.44 -10.54
N LEU A 15 25.35 12.35 -10.94
CA LEU A 15 26.60 11.84 -10.35
C LEU A 15 27.78 12.84 -10.39
N GLY A 16 27.67 13.95 -11.15
CA GLY A 16 28.67 15.01 -11.19
C GLY A 16 28.34 16.29 -10.41
N VAL A 17 27.13 16.44 -9.83
CA VAL A 17 26.66 17.75 -9.31
C VAL A 17 26.20 17.71 -7.85
N ARG A 18 25.80 16.55 -7.31
CA ARG A 18 25.30 16.45 -5.93
C ARG A 18 25.70 15.14 -5.25
N ASP A 19 26.32 15.26 -4.08
CA ASP A 19 26.51 14.13 -3.16
C ASP A 19 25.15 13.61 -2.68
N LEU A 20 24.89 12.33 -3.00
CA LEU A 20 23.71 11.61 -2.53
C LEU A 20 24.13 10.77 -1.31
N SER A 21 23.68 11.17 -0.13
CA SER A 21 23.76 10.31 1.05
C SER A 21 22.59 9.33 1.02
N VAL A 22 22.88 8.05 0.81
CA VAL A 22 21.91 6.96 0.89
C VAL A 22 21.99 6.34 2.28
N ILE A 23 20.86 6.30 2.99
CA ILE A 23 20.75 5.58 4.27
C ILE A 23 20.16 4.22 3.95
N GLU A 24 21.01 3.19 3.87
CA GLU A 24 20.61 1.82 3.50
C GLU A 24 20.21 0.96 4.70
N THR A 25 20.64 1.33 5.91
CA THR A 25 20.37 0.54 7.12
C THR A 25 18.91 0.69 7.53
N PRO A 26 18.09 -0.38 7.45
CA PRO A 26 16.74 -0.34 7.98
C PRO A 26 16.80 -0.23 9.51
N PRO A 27 15.77 0.35 10.16
CA PRO A 27 15.70 0.38 11.61
C PRO A 27 15.71 -1.04 12.20
N GLU A 28 16.27 -1.16 13.40
CA GLU A 28 16.27 -2.39 14.20
C GLU A 28 14.83 -2.95 14.33
N ASN A 29 14.70 -4.28 14.32
CA ASN A 29 13.43 -5.03 14.39
C ASN A 29 12.48 -4.91 13.18
N ARG A 30 12.95 -4.48 12.00
CA ARG A 30 12.14 -4.53 10.77
C ARG A 30 12.26 -5.88 10.07
N PHE A 31 11.20 -6.69 10.13
CA PHE A 31 11.08 -7.91 9.33
C PHE A 31 10.55 -7.63 7.91
N PRO A 32 10.94 -8.43 6.90
CA PRO A 32 10.40 -8.28 5.56
C PRO A 32 8.88 -8.53 5.52
N VAL A 33 8.19 -7.80 4.66
CA VAL A 33 6.74 -7.96 4.47
C VAL A 33 6.49 -9.23 3.65
N GLN A 34 5.58 -10.09 4.14
CA GLN A 34 5.13 -11.26 3.40
C GLN A 34 4.25 -10.81 2.22
N THR A 35 4.68 -11.12 1.00
CA THR A 35 4.00 -10.68 -0.23
C THR A 35 3.46 -11.90 -0.98
N TYR A 36 2.20 -11.83 -1.38
CA TYR A 36 1.52 -12.89 -2.13
C TYR A 36 0.99 -12.33 -3.46
N VAL A 37 1.14 -13.11 -4.54
CA VAL A 37 0.57 -12.79 -5.85
C VAL A 37 -0.46 -13.86 -6.17
N LEU A 38 -1.73 -13.47 -6.16
CA LEU A 38 -2.87 -14.35 -6.33
C LEU A 38 -3.88 -13.71 -7.30
N GLU A 39 -4.73 -14.54 -7.89
CA GLU A 39 -5.93 -14.04 -8.57
C GLU A 39 -6.88 -13.40 -7.57
N GLN A 40 -7.69 -12.46 -8.05
CA GLN A 40 -8.61 -11.74 -7.19
C GLN A 40 -9.72 -12.68 -6.67
N ASN A 41 -9.57 -13.10 -5.43
CA ASN A 41 -10.55 -13.94 -4.73
C ASN A 41 -11.13 -13.18 -3.54
N THR A 42 -12.46 -12.98 -3.57
CA THR A 42 -13.20 -12.26 -2.51
C THR A 42 -13.04 -12.92 -1.14
N ASN A 43 -12.96 -14.25 -1.07
CA ASN A 43 -12.80 -14.96 0.21
C ASN A 43 -11.43 -14.68 0.83
N PHE A 44 -10.38 -14.67 0.00
CA PHE A 44 -9.03 -14.35 0.47
C PHE A 44 -8.93 -12.89 0.96
N ILE A 45 -9.56 -11.95 0.24
CA ILE A 45 -9.62 -10.55 0.66
C ILE A 45 -10.31 -10.44 2.02
N LYS A 46 -11.44 -11.13 2.20
CA LYS A 46 -12.17 -11.13 3.47
C LYS A 46 -11.31 -11.67 4.62
N GLU A 47 -10.69 -12.83 4.45
CA GLU A 47 -9.82 -13.44 5.47
C GLU A 47 -8.63 -12.53 5.81
N ALA A 48 -8.01 -11.91 4.80
CA ALA A 48 -6.92 -10.97 5.01
C ALA A 48 -7.35 -9.73 5.80
N LEU A 49 -8.55 -9.19 5.51
CA LEU A 49 -9.13 -8.07 6.26
C LEU A 49 -9.44 -8.46 7.71
N GLU A 50 -10.13 -9.58 7.94
CA GLU A 50 -10.48 -10.07 9.27
C GLU A 50 -9.24 -10.33 10.13
N ARG A 51 -8.19 -10.91 9.53
CA ARG A 51 -6.92 -11.18 10.22
C ARG A 51 -6.23 -9.90 10.69
N GLU A 52 -6.28 -8.83 9.92
CA GLU A 52 -5.64 -7.58 10.31
C GLU A 52 -6.50 -6.80 11.32
N LEU A 53 -7.82 -6.77 11.11
CA LEU A 53 -8.76 -6.12 12.04
C LEU A 53 -8.81 -6.82 13.40
N SER A 54 -8.68 -8.15 13.46
CA SER A 54 -8.62 -8.90 14.73
C SER A 54 -7.37 -8.62 15.57
N ARG A 55 -6.38 -7.93 14.98
CA ARG A 55 -5.17 -7.46 15.65
C ARG A 55 -5.22 -5.97 15.97
N ASP A 56 -6.39 -5.34 15.86
CA ASP A 56 -6.59 -3.89 15.92
C ASP A 56 -5.70 -3.13 14.90
N GLY A 57 -5.35 -3.78 13.79
CA GLY A 57 -4.56 -3.23 12.71
C GLY A 57 -5.38 -2.37 11.74
N GLN A 58 -4.67 -1.78 10.78
CA GLN A 58 -5.27 -0.97 9.72
C GLN A 58 -4.95 -1.57 8.36
N VAL A 59 -5.91 -1.55 7.44
CA VAL A 59 -5.74 -2.10 6.09
C VAL A 59 -5.83 -1.00 5.04
N PHE A 60 -4.87 -1.02 4.11
CA PHE A 60 -4.92 -0.21 2.90
C PHE A 60 -5.44 -1.03 1.73
N TYR A 61 -6.56 -0.60 1.15
CA TYR A 61 -7.12 -1.15 -0.08
C TYR A 61 -6.91 -0.18 -1.24
N LEU A 62 -6.06 -0.55 -2.21
CA LEU A 62 -5.75 0.31 -3.34
C LEU A 62 -6.73 0.08 -4.49
N TYR A 63 -7.41 1.14 -4.92
CA TYR A 63 -8.33 1.11 -6.06
C TYR A 63 -8.10 2.34 -6.96
N ASN A 64 -7.70 2.11 -8.20
CA ASN A 64 -7.20 3.17 -9.09
C ASN A 64 -8.29 3.94 -9.85
N LYS A 65 -9.57 3.56 -9.74
CA LYS A 65 -10.66 4.19 -10.49
C LYS A 65 -11.52 5.06 -9.57
N VAL A 66 -11.25 6.36 -9.52
CA VAL A 66 -11.96 7.31 -8.65
C VAL A 66 -13.47 7.33 -8.93
N GLN A 67 -13.88 7.23 -10.20
CA GLN A 67 -15.30 7.26 -10.59
C GLN A 67 -16.15 6.18 -9.90
N SER A 68 -15.59 5.01 -9.63
CA SER A 68 -16.30 3.85 -9.06
C SER A 68 -15.78 3.47 -7.67
N ILE A 69 -15.01 4.34 -7.01
CA ILE A 69 -14.42 4.03 -5.69
C ILE A 69 -15.48 3.90 -4.60
N TYR A 70 -16.56 4.69 -4.68
CA TYR A 70 -17.67 4.64 -3.74
C TYR A 70 -18.50 3.36 -3.90
N GLU A 71 -18.73 2.91 -5.13
CA GLU A 71 -19.35 1.60 -5.40
C GLU A 71 -18.47 0.47 -4.85
N LYS A 72 -17.14 0.59 -5.01
CA LYS A 72 -16.21 -0.39 -4.45
C LYS A 72 -16.22 -0.39 -2.93
N ARG A 73 -16.32 0.78 -2.28
CA ARG A 73 -16.50 0.91 -0.83
C ARG A 73 -17.75 0.17 -0.37
N GLU A 74 -18.88 0.37 -1.04
CA GLU A 74 -20.14 -0.32 -0.70
C GLU A 74 -20.01 -1.84 -0.82
N GLN A 75 -19.38 -2.34 -1.88
CA GLN A 75 -19.10 -3.78 -2.02
C GLN A 75 -18.25 -4.32 -0.86
N LEU A 76 -17.24 -3.56 -0.41
CA LEU A 76 -16.41 -3.95 0.72
C LEU A 76 -17.17 -3.85 2.06
N GLN A 77 -18.06 -2.87 2.22
CA GLN A 77 -18.92 -2.74 3.39
C GLN A 77 -19.89 -3.91 3.51
N MET A 78 -20.46 -4.37 2.39
CA MET A 78 -21.30 -5.57 2.36
C MET A 78 -20.51 -6.84 2.72
N LEU A 79 -19.24 -6.90 2.31
CA LEU A 79 -18.35 -8.03 2.63
C LEU A 79 -17.93 -8.05 4.10
N MET A 80 -17.73 -6.86 4.69
CA MET A 80 -17.29 -6.64 6.06
C MET A 80 -18.17 -5.58 6.75
N PRO A 81 -19.35 -5.96 7.26
CA PRO A 81 -20.30 -5.02 7.86
C PRO A 81 -19.76 -4.26 9.07
N ASP A 82 -18.90 -4.93 9.85
CA ASP A 82 -18.36 -4.39 11.10
C ASP A 82 -17.12 -3.51 10.89
N ALA A 83 -16.60 -3.42 9.67
CA ALA A 83 -15.42 -2.62 9.36
C ALA A 83 -15.79 -1.15 9.06
N ASN A 84 -15.04 -0.22 9.64
CA ASN A 84 -15.13 1.20 9.31
C ASN A 84 -14.26 1.50 8.07
N ILE A 85 -14.90 1.68 6.91
CA ILE A 85 -14.19 1.90 5.64
C ILE A 85 -14.30 3.37 5.21
N ALA A 86 -13.17 4.08 5.24
CA ALA A 86 -13.04 5.42 4.69
C ALA A 86 -12.48 5.38 3.26
N VAL A 87 -12.79 6.41 2.46
CA VAL A 87 -12.29 6.58 1.10
C VAL A 87 -11.47 7.86 1.03
N ALA A 88 -10.30 7.79 0.40
CA ALA A 88 -9.45 8.94 0.12
C ALA A 88 -9.02 8.92 -1.35
N HIS A 89 -9.24 10.04 -2.06
CA HIS A 89 -8.74 10.26 -3.42
C HIS A 89 -8.23 11.69 -3.59
N GLY A 90 -7.39 11.91 -4.61
CA GLY A 90 -6.76 13.21 -4.89
C GLY A 90 -7.46 14.08 -5.94
N GLN A 91 -8.56 13.62 -6.54
CA GLN A 91 -9.47 14.48 -7.31
C GLN A 91 -10.25 15.41 -6.39
#